data_AF-A0AB37AKU8-F1
#
_entry.id   AF-A0AB37AKU8-F1
#
_cell.length_a   1.000
_cell.length_b   1.000
_cell.length_c   1.000
_cell.angle_alpha   90.00
_cell.angle_beta   90.00
_cell.angle_gamma   90.00
#
_symmetry.space_group_name_H-M   'P 1'
#
loop_
_entity.id
_entity.type
_entity.pdbx_description
1 polymer ?
#
loop_
_entity_poly.entity_id
_entity_poly.type
_entity_poly.pdbx_seq_one_letter_code
_entity_poly.pdbx_strand_id
1 'polypeptide(L)'
;MYTIHTPKDAIHVDTLAHVFHVFFHDASLSAYETAEILLTRGNTALPVLRYNGILTVRQPGTAHAIFTALFAELRDRWFTKDGKQLLPWQVTRKRWEIFQFVFELATKPAWLLSAEQLENETDAARAAGRRFHLADVCDEVAVGVFGYPSQGPQLSLSGGVNGRHEVHVAYALFQDRPIPESLLADYRGNAKHFKYDLQWFPVLLDIPVLRNSLPYNAMQSAVAIFRHENQPIDAELGERIVEALRTAPADSTYVDVDDRLFAAGLVAKPDLPERYQQSVDVGTARSPVAERLRELIGDAVLKKSLDRLDAERRQGRISQRRYSLQVEMAKLDRGRTTFERPNQFAAVVEARDVGALLKVLDQPAGSNDQSKQVLREQFGLSLRGLNSARRRRVIFAFCGYDEAAQAEWEAKQDAARVQRLAEEAANDAKEQAGRARYRRRDNVVISGVEHVDQAIAEGYSEIRTFRRGAATRYVLAKPGSTEGRTLHAKNGTLEYARSRLTPLTA
;
A
#
# COMPACT_ATOMS: atom_id res chain seq x y z
N MET A 1 14.25 4.31 49.37
CA MET A 1 12.92 3.72 49.57
C MET A 1 11.99 4.82 49.99
N TYR A 2 10.82 4.85 49.37
CA TYR A 2 9.78 5.83 49.57
C TYR A 2 8.54 5.12 50.11
N THR A 3 7.76 5.82 50.93
CA THR A 3 6.48 5.33 51.41
C THR A 3 5.42 6.39 51.18
N ILE A 4 4.35 6.01 50.47
CA ILE A 4 3.13 6.82 50.30
C ILE A 4 2.15 6.34 51.35
N HIS A 5 1.91 7.15 52.38
CA HIS A 5 0.93 6.88 53.41
C HIS A 5 -0.42 7.47 53.01
N THR A 6 -1.46 6.67 53.11
CA THR A 6 -2.87 7.06 53.03
C THR A 6 -3.54 6.74 54.36
N PRO A 7 -4.77 7.25 54.62
CA PRO A 7 -5.51 6.88 55.84
C PRO A 7 -5.77 5.38 56.03
N LYS A 8 -5.75 4.58 54.96
CA LYS A 8 -6.08 3.14 55.01
C LYS A 8 -4.87 2.22 54.84
N ASP A 9 -3.83 2.67 54.15
CA ASP A 9 -2.72 1.80 53.73
C ASP A 9 -1.43 2.58 53.49
N ALA A 10 -0.31 1.85 53.37
CA ALA A 10 1.00 2.38 53.02
C ALA A 10 1.58 1.66 51.80
N ILE A 11 1.85 2.43 50.74
CA ILE A 11 2.44 1.91 49.50
C ILE A 11 3.95 2.13 49.55
N HIS A 12 4.71 1.05 49.50
CA HIS A 12 6.17 1.08 49.49
C HIS A 12 6.74 1.01 48.07
N VAL A 13 7.62 1.94 47.72
CA VAL A 13 8.27 1.99 46.42
C VAL A 13 9.77 2.33 46.51
N ASP A 14 10.55 1.88 45.52
CA ASP A 14 12.01 1.98 45.60
C ASP A 14 12.57 3.35 45.20
N THR A 15 11.93 4.02 44.24
CA THR A 15 12.46 5.21 43.54
C THR A 15 11.39 6.31 43.40
N LEU A 16 11.83 7.55 43.22
CA LEU A 16 10.92 8.68 42.97
C LEU A 16 10.16 8.53 41.64
N ALA A 17 10.78 7.93 40.61
CA ALA A 17 10.08 7.60 39.37
C ALA A 17 8.90 6.64 39.61
N HIS A 18 9.05 5.67 40.51
CA HIS A 18 7.97 4.77 40.92
C HIS A 18 6.86 5.53 41.68
N VAL A 19 7.22 6.51 42.52
CA VAL A 19 6.23 7.39 43.18
C VAL A 19 5.37 8.10 42.13
N PHE A 20 5.98 8.74 41.13
CA PHE A 20 5.22 9.39 40.06
C PHE A 20 4.36 8.39 39.29
N HIS A 21 4.88 7.20 38.97
CA HIS A 21 4.11 6.17 38.30
C HIS A 21 2.87 5.74 39.11
N VAL A 22 3.01 5.56 40.44
CA VAL A 22 1.88 5.28 41.33
C VAL A 22 0.88 6.43 41.32
N PHE A 23 1.33 7.68 41.46
CA PHE A 23 0.44 8.84 41.42
C PHE A 23 -0.38 8.95 40.14
N PHE A 24 0.20 8.58 38.99
CA PHE A 24 -0.48 8.68 37.69
C PHE A 24 -1.39 7.50 37.36
N HIS A 25 -1.17 6.33 37.93
CA HIS A 25 -1.84 5.09 37.50
C HIS A 25 -2.63 4.39 38.60
N ASP A 26 -2.37 4.71 39.87
CA ASP A 26 -3.17 4.19 40.97
C ASP A 26 -4.42 5.05 41.20
N ALA A 27 -5.53 4.62 40.62
CA ALA A 27 -6.81 5.31 40.73
C ALA A 27 -7.32 5.42 42.19
N SER A 28 -6.86 4.56 43.11
CA SER A 28 -7.31 4.60 44.51
C SER A 28 -6.90 5.89 45.22
N LEU A 29 -5.79 6.51 44.80
CA LEU A 29 -5.29 7.77 45.38
C LEU A 29 -6.18 8.97 45.08
N SER A 30 -7.07 8.87 44.09
CA SER A 30 -8.03 9.93 43.77
C SER A 30 -9.10 10.11 44.87
N ALA A 31 -9.31 9.11 45.72
CA ALA A 31 -10.35 9.11 46.76
C ALA A 31 -9.97 9.90 48.03
N TYR A 32 -8.70 10.32 48.16
CA TYR A 32 -8.18 11.01 49.33
C TYR A 32 -7.85 12.46 49.02
N GLU A 33 -8.01 13.33 50.01
CA GLU A 33 -7.55 14.72 49.91
C GLU A 33 -6.02 14.78 49.93
N THR A 34 -5.44 15.80 49.29
CA THR A 34 -3.96 15.92 49.19
C THR A 34 -3.29 16.02 50.56
N ALA A 35 -3.96 16.63 51.54
CA ALA A 35 -3.48 16.75 52.92
C ALA A 35 -3.48 15.42 53.70
N GLU A 36 -4.23 14.42 53.24
CA GLU A 36 -4.29 13.09 53.85
C GLU A 36 -3.21 12.14 53.33
N ILE A 37 -2.46 12.58 52.31
CA ILE A 37 -1.42 11.78 51.67
C ILE A 37 -0.05 12.31 52.09
N LEU A 38 0.73 11.47 52.77
CA LEU A 38 2.09 11.79 53.19
C LEU A 38 3.08 10.95 52.39
N LEU A 39 4.00 11.60 51.69
CA LEU A 39 5.14 10.95 51.05
C LEU A 39 6.39 11.10 51.92
N THR A 40 7.06 10.00 52.22
CA THR A 40 8.35 10.00 52.91
C THR A 40 9.44 9.35 52.05
N ARG A 41 10.67 9.88 52.13
CA ARG A 41 11.90 9.25 51.63
C ARG A 41 12.77 8.90 52.82
N GLY A 42 12.78 7.63 53.22
CA GLY A 42 13.27 7.27 54.56
C GLY A 42 12.44 7.97 55.63
N ASN A 43 13.07 8.80 56.47
CA ASN A 43 12.39 9.56 57.52
C ASN A 43 12.09 11.02 57.13
N THR A 44 12.41 11.42 55.90
CA THR A 44 12.22 12.81 55.45
C THR A 44 10.91 12.95 54.68
N ALA A 45 10.02 13.83 55.14
CA ALA A 45 8.77 14.14 54.44
C ALA A 45 9.06 14.93 53.14
N LEU A 46 8.36 14.58 52.07
CA LEU A 46 8.40 15.28 50.78
C LEU A 46 7.06 15.94 50.53
N PRO A 47 7.04 17.22 50.08
CA PRO A 47 5.80 17.93 49.82
C PRO A 47 5.08 17.32 48.62
N VAL A 48 3.86 16.83 48.87
CA VAL A 48 2.94 16.37 47.83
C VAL A 48 2.03 17.52 47.44
N LEU A 49 1.84 17.70 46.15
CA LEU A 49 0.90 18.66 45.59
C LEU A 49 -0.03 17.97 44.61
N ARG A 50 -1.14 18.64 44.27
CA ARG A 50 -2.08 18.18 43.26
C ARG A 50 -2.17 19.20 42.14
N TYR A 51 -1.92 18.74 40.92
CA TYR A 51 -2.07 19.55 39.71
C TYR A 51 -3.12 18.86 38.85
N ASN A 52 -4.12 19.56 38.32
CA ASN A 52 -5.18 19.00 37.48
C ASN A 52 -5.74 17.63 37.96
N GLY A 53 -5.94 17.49 39.27
CA GLY A 53 -6.52 16.28 39.88
C GLY A 53 -5.54 15.13 40.19
N ILE A 54 -4.32 15.12 39.65
CA ILE A 54 -3.33 14.06 39.91
C ILE A 54 -2.26 14.57 40.88
N LEU A 55 -1.74 13.66 41.71
CA LEU A 55 -0.71 13.96 42.69
C LEU A 55 0.66 14.10 42.02
N THR A 56 1.51 14.96 42.57
CA THR A 56 2.88 15.13 42.09
C THR A 56 3.81 15.66 43.18
N VAL A 57 5.10 15.64 42.92
CA VAL A 57 6.17 16.15 43.79
C VAL A 57 7.08 17.01 42.94
N ARG A 58 7.45 18.19 43.46
CA ARG A 58 8.44 19.06 42.81
C ARG A 58 9.77 18.94 43.51
N GLN A 59 10.80 18.60 42.74
CA GLN A 59 12.17 18.57 43.23
C GLN A 59 12.82 19.95 42.99
N PRO A 60 13.69 20.42 43.91
CA PRO A 60 14.43 21.65 43.68
C PRO A 60 15.48 21.48 42.58
N GLY A 61 15.93 22.59 41.99
CA GLY A 61 16.99 22.63 40.99
C GLY A 61 16.50 22.75 39.54
N THR A 62 17.42 22.57 38.60
CA THR A 62 17.16 22.62 37.15
C THR A 62 16.54 21.31 36.66
N ALA A 63 15.88 21.35 35.50
CA ALA A 63 15.34 20.17 34.83
C ALA A 63 16.43 19.08 34.65
N HIS A 64 17.64 19.50 34.26
CA HIS A 64 18.78 18.60 34.11
C HIS A 64 19.15 17.92 35.43
N ALA A 65 19.22 18.67 36.54
CA ALA A 65 19.55 18.11 37.86
C ALA A 65 18.48 17.12 38.34
N ILE A 66 17.20 17.45 38.12
CA ILE A 66 16.07 16.61 38.51
C ILE A 66 16.08 15.28 37.74
N PHE A 67 16.20 15.32 36.40
CA PHE A 67 16.32 14.09 35.61
C PHE A 67 17.58 13.30 35.95
N THR A 68 18.70 13.98 36.20
CA THR A 68 19.95 13.30 36.61
C THR A 68 19.74 12.52 37.90
N ALA A 69 19.09 13.12 38.88
CA ALA A 69 18.77 12.46 40.14
C ALA A 69 17.80 11.29 39.95
N LEU A 70 16.75 11.45 39.13
CA LEU A 70 15.79 10.39 38.82
C LEU A 70 16.46 9.19 38.14
N PHE A 71 17.22 9.43 37.08
CA PHE A 71 17.88 8.37 36.32
C PHE A 71 19.02 7.72 37.09
N ALA A 72 19.80 8.48 37.88
CA ALA A 72 20.81 7.89 38.76
C ALA A 72 20.17 6.97 39.81
N GLU A 73 19.05 7.38 40.42
CA GLU A 73 18.35 6.53 41.40
C GLU A 73 17.81 5.24 40.74
N LEU A 74 17.24 5.33 39.55
CA LEU A 74 16.84 4.15 38.76
C LEU A 74 18.03 3.24 38.46
N ARG A 75 19.14 3.82 37.97
CA ARG A 75 20.35 3.09 37.63
C ARG A 75 20.87 2.30 38.81
N ASP A 76 21.03 2.98 39.95
CA ASP A 76 21.67 2.40 41.14
C ASP A 76 20.77 1.36 41.83
N ARG A 77 19.45 1.52 41.76
CA ARG A 77 18.49 0.60 42.41
C ARG A 77 18.10 -0.59 41.56
N TRP A 78 17.94 -0.40 40.25
CA TRP A 78 17.27 -1.39 39.39
C TRP A 78 18.09 -1.86 38.19
N PHE A 79 19.00 -1.03 37.68
CA PHE A 79 19.77 -1.35 36.48
C PHE A 79 21.25 -1.58 36.75
N THR A 80 21.66 -1.75 38.02
CA THR A 80 23.03 -2.10 38.38
C THR A 80 23.01 -3.31 39.30
N LYS A 81 23.88 -4.27 39.03
CA LYS A 81 24.14 -5.41 39.91
C LYS A 81 25.63 -5.70 39.92
N ASP A 82 26.22 -5.83 41.10
CA ASP A 82 27.65 -6.10 41.28
C ASP A 82 28.55 -5.11 40.51
N GLY A 83 28.16 -3.82 40.50
CA GLY A 83 28.88 -2.74 39.81
C GLY A 83 28.75 -2.75 38.28
N LYS A 84 27.96 -3.66 37.69
CA LYS A 84 27.72 -3.74 36.25
C LYS A 84 26.31 -3.27 35.91
N GLN A 85 26.22 -2.48 34.85
CA GLN A 85 24.93 -2.09 34.30
C GLN A 85 24.24 -3.31 33.66
N LEU A 86 22.98 -3.50 34.01
CA LEU A 86 22.10 -4.53 33.48
C LEU A 86 21.59 -4.11 32.11
N LEU A 87 21.49 -5.08 31.21
CA LEU A 87 20.81 -4.93 29.94
C LEU A 87 19.28 -4.94 30.15
N PRO A 88 18.50 -4.39 29.20
CA PRO A 88 17.04 -4.32 29.34
C PRO A 88 16.41 -5.66 29.73
N TRP A 89 16.75 -6.75 29.04
CA TRP A 89 16.20 -8.09 29.28
C TRP A 89 16.54 -8.69 30.65
N GLN A 90 17.44 -8.08 31.42
CA GLN A 90 17.81 -8.50 32.78
C GLN A 90 16.96 -7.80 33.86
N VAL A 91 16.15 -6.83 33.46
CA VAL A 91 15.30 -6.04 34.37
C VAL A 91 13.86 -6.52 34.22
N THR A 92 13.09 -6.56 35.30
CA THR A 92 11.68 -6.95 35.24
C THR A 92 10.89 -5.96 34.39
N ARG A 93 9.84 -6.42 33.71
CA ARG A 93 9.04 -5.57 32.86
C ARG A 93 8.45 -4.36 33.59
N LYS A 94 7.92 -4.53 34.80
CA LYS A 94 7.38 -3.43 35.63
C LYS A 94 8.40 -2.31 35.84
N ARG A 95 9.66 -2.64 36.13
CA ARG A 95 10.75 -1.67 36.30
C ARG A 95 11.10 -0.97 34.99
N TRP A 96 11.06 -1.68 33.87
CA TRP A 96 11.25 -1.08 32.54
C TRP A 96 10.11 -0.13 32.17
N GLU A 97 8.86 -0.48 32.46
CA GLU A 97 7.69 0.40 32.25
C GLU A 97 7.82 1.70 33.06
N ILE A 98 8.25 1.62 34.32
CA ILE A 98 8.51 2.82 35.14
C ILE A 98 9.67 3.66 34.59
N PHE A 99 10.73 3.01 34.09
CA PHE A 99 11.81 3.72 33.40
C PHE A 99 11.30 4.46 32.16
N GLN A 100 10.49 3.81 31.33
CA GLN A 100 9.87 4.42 30.15
C GLN A 100 8.90 5.56 30.51
N PHE A 101 8.19 5.43 31.62
CA PHE A 101 7.27 6.45 32.14
C PHE A 101 7.98 7.78 32.47
N VAL A 102 9.29 7.78 32.79
CA VAL A 102 10.05 9.04 32.99
C VAL A 102 10.07 9.90 31.72
N PHE A 103 10.16 9.28 30.54
CA PHE A 103 10.09 9.99 29.27
C PHE A 103 8.68 10.52 28.99
N GLU A 104 7.64 9.79 29.39
CA GLU A 104 6.27 10.31 29.33
C GLU A 104 6.11 11.53 30.23
N LEU A 105 6.67 11.51 31.45
CA LEU A 105 6.64 12.64 32.37
C LEU A 105 7.31 13.88 31.77
N ALA A 106 8.37 13.71 30.98
CA ALA A 106 9.05 14.80 30.29
C ALA A 106 8.17 15.50 29.23
N THR A 107 7.08 14.88 28.77
CA THR A 107 6.10 15.52 27.89
C THR A 107 5.12 16.42 28.65
N LYS A 108 5.14 16.40 29.99
CA LYS A 108 4.20 17.13 30.85
C LYS A 108 4.97 17.98 31.89
N PRO A 109 5.56 19.12 31.51
CA PRO A 109 6.50 19.86 32.36
C PRO A 109 5.94 20.36 33.70
N ALA A 110 4.66 20.77 33.74
CA ALA A 110 4.01 21.31 34.92
C ALA A 110 3.89 20.33 36.10
N TRP A 111 4.05 19.02 35.81
CA TRP A 111 4.03 17.97 36.82
C TRP A 111 5.38 17.86 37.54
N LEU A 112 6.47 18.11 36.84
CA LEU A 112 7.82 17.97 37.38
C LEU A 112 8.38 19.30 37.92
N LEU A 113 8.05 20.41 37.25
CA LEU A 113 8.62 21.74 37.48
C LEU A 113 7.58 22.73 38.00
N SER A 114 8.01 23.66 38.85
CA SER A 114 7.24 24.85 39.20
C SER A 114 7.17 25.84 38.03
N ALA A 115 6.25 26.80 38.10
CA ALA A 115 6.15 27.86 37.10
C ALA A 115 7.47 28.67 37.01
N GLU A 116 8.06 28.99 38.17
CA GLU A 116 9.35 29.67 38.27
C GLU A 116 10.49 28.84 37.66
N GLN A 117 10.55 27.53 37.94
CA GLN A 117 11.53 26.64 37.31
C GLN A 117 11.37 26.61 35.79
N LEU A 118 10.13 26.56 35.28
CA LEU A 118 9.85 26.57 33.84
C LEU A 118 10.28 27.88 33.17
N GLU A 119 10.04 29.01 33.83
CA GLU A 119 10.46 30.33 33.34
C GLU A 119 11.98 30.41 33.29
N ASN A 120 12.67 30.02 34.36
CA ASN A 120 14.13 30.00 34.44
C ASN A 120 14.76 29.11 33.35
N GLU A 121 14.23 27.91 33.10
CA GLU A 121 14.70 27.01 32.03
C GLU A 121 14.46 27.61 30.63
N THR A 122 13.32 28.26 30.44
CA THR A 122 12.96 28.91 29.17
C THR A 122 13.89 30.09 28.88
N ASP A 123 14.19 30.90 29.89
CA ASP A 123 15.10 32.03 29.76
C ASP A 123 16.55 31.59 29.55
N ALA A 124 16.99 30.54 30.25
CA ALA A 124 18.31 29.94 30.04
C ALA A 124 18.45 29.37 28.61
N ALA A 125 17.43 28.67 28.10
CA ALA A 125 17.42 28.17 26.73
C ALA A 125 17.44 29.31 25.71
N ARG A 126 16.65 30.37 25.93
CA ARG A 126 16.61 31.56 25.07
C ARG A 126 17.96 32.28 25.05
N ALA A 127 18.61 32.44 26.19
CA ALA A 127 19.95 33.01 26.30
C ALA A 127 21.00 32.19 25.52
N ALA A 128 20.82 30.87 25.44
CA ALA A 128 21.64 29.96 24.64
C ALA A 128 21.21 29.86 23.15
N GLY A 129 20.24 30.68 22.70
CA GLY A 129 19.80 30.72 21.30
C GLY A 129 18.93 29.53 20.87
N ARG A 130 18.34 28.77 21.81
CA ARG A 130 17.50 27.60 21.53
C ARG A 130 16.13 27.69 22.20
N ARG A 131 15.20 26.84 21.79
CA ARG A 131 13.91 26.66 22.49
C ARG A 131 14.05 25.60 23.58
N PHE A 132 13.35 25.81 24.69
CA PHE A 132 13.30 24.83 25.76
C PHE A 132 12.29 23.73 25.44
N HIS A 133 12.76 22.48 25.41
CA HIS A 133 11.95 21.28 25.32
C HIS A 133 12.39 20.31 26.41
N LEU A 134 11.50 20.03 27.36
CA LEU A 134 11.83 19.18 28.52
C LEU A 134 12.19 17.74 28.11
N ALA A 135 11.58 17.23 27.05
CA ALA A 135 11.89 15.92 26.48
C ALA A 135 13.36 15.81 26.03
N ASP A 136 13.91 16.85 25.40
CA ASP A 136 15.30 16.86 24.93
C ASP A 136 16.28 16.77 26.12
N VAL A 137 15.99 17.49 27.22
CA VAL A 137 16.79 17.42 28.46
C VAL A 137 16.72 16.02 29.07
N CYS A 138 15.54 15.40 29.06
CA CYS A 138 15.35 14.03 29.57
C CYS A 138 16.16 13.02 28.75
N ASP A 139 16.08 13.09 27.41
CA ASP A 139 16.85 12.22 26.51
C ASP A 139 18.36 12.43 26.65
N GLU A 140 18.83 13.68 26.75
CA GLU A 140 20.26 14.00 26.96
C GLU A 140 20.79 13.35 28.24
N VAL A 141 20.06 13.49 29.36
CA VAL A 141 20.44 12.87 30.63
C VAL A 141 20.37 11.35 30.56
N ALA A 142 19.34 10.77 29.94
CA ALA A 142 19.21 9.32 29.78
C ALA A 142 20.39 8.74 28.98
N VAL A 143 20.80 9.41 27.90
CA VAL A 143 21.99 9.04 27.13
C VAL A 143 23.25 9.10 28.01
N GLY A 144 23.41 10.14 28.82
CA GLY A 144 24.53 10.25 29.75
C GLY A 144 24.59 9.16 30.82
N VAL A 145 23.44 8.71 31.34
CA VAL A 145 23.36 7.74 32.45
C VAL A 145 23.34 6.29 31.97
N PHE A 146 22.62 6.00 30.87
CA PHE A 146 22.35 4.64 30.39
C PHE A 146 22.99 4.34 29.02
N GLY A 147 23.38 5.36 28.26
CA GLY A 147 23.90 5.22 26.90
C GLY A 147 22.82 5.19 25.81
N TYR A 148 21.55 5.44 26.14
CA TYR A 148 20.45 5.45 25.17
C TYR A 148 19.29 6.38 25.58
N PRO A 149 18.54 6.94 24.61
CA PRO A 149 17.40 7.82 24.86
C PRO A 149 16.08 7.03 25.07
N SER A 150 14.95 7.75 25.09
CA SER A 150 13.58 7.19 25.12
C SER A 150 13.32 6.05 24.14
N GLN A 151 13.93 6.11 22.94
CA GLN A 151 13.82 5.07 21.91
C GLN A 151 14.50 3.74 22.27
N GLY A 152 15.18 3.67 23.42
CA GLY A 152 15.83 2.47 23.94
C GLY A 152 17.18 2.17 23.29
N PRO A 153 17.88 1.12 23.78
CA PRO A 153 19.18 0.74 23.25
C PRO A 153 19.07 0.06 21.88
N GLN A 154 20.23 -0.05 21.23
CA GLN A 154 20.37 -0.82 20.00
C GLN A 154 20.09 -2.31 20.22
N LEU A 155 19.35 -2.90 19.28
CA LEU A 155 19.01 -4.31 19.24
C LEU A 155 20.18 -5.14 18.71
N SER A 156 20.48 -6.23 19.41
CA SER A 156 21.65 -7.08 19.11
C SER A 156 21.61 -7.78 17.75
N LEU A 157 20.41 -8.03 17.19
CA LEU A 157 20.25 -8.78 15.93
C LEU A 157 19.96 -7.90 14.71
N SER A 158 19.22 -6.80 14.88
CA SER A 158 18.81 -5.93 13.76
C SER A 158 19.54 -4.59 13.70
N GLY A 159 20.28 -4.21 14.76
CA GLY A 159 21.01 -2.94 14.86
C GLY A 159 20.12 -1.69 15.05
N GLY A 160 18.80 -1.80 14.86
CA GLY A 160 17.85 -0.72 15.14
C GLY A 160 17.69 -0.45 16.64
N VAL A 161 17.14 0.70 17.01
CA VAL A 161 16.80 1.03 18.41
C VAL A 161 15.36 0.64 18.72
N ASN A 162 15.08 0.20 19.95
CA ASN A 162 13.72 -0.12 20.37
C ASN A 162 13.49 0.07 21.87
N GLY A 163 12.42 0.77 22.24
CA GLY A 163 12.05 1.03 23.64
C GLY A 163 11.18 -0.06 24.27
N ARG A 164 10.68 -1.03 23.51
CA ARG A 164 9.79 -2.09 23.98
C ARG A 164 10.58 -3.19 24.72
N HIS A 165 10.21 -3.46 25.96
CA HIS A 165 10.91 -4.46 26.79
C HIS A 165 10.87 -5.86 26.16
N GLU A 166 9.71 -6.24 25.64
CA GLU A 166 9.48 -7.55 25.02
C GLU A 166 10.40 -7.84 23.85
N VAL A 167 10.84 -6.82 23.10
CA VAL A 167 11.75 -7.01 21.96
C VAL A 167 13.14 -7.41 22.45
N HIS A 168 13.64 -6.75 23.50
CA HIS A 168 14.93 -7.08 24.10
C HIS A 168 14.92 -8.47 24.73
N VAL A 169 13.84 -8.82 25.43
CA VAL A 169 13.66 -10.17 26.01
C VAL A 169 13.59 -11.22 24.91
N ALA A 170 12.86 -10.95 23.82
CA ALA A 170 12.76 -11.87 22.69
C ALA A 170 14.11 -12.11 22.00
N TYR A 171 14.90 -11.06 21.82
CA TYR A 171 16.22 -11.17 21.20
C TYR A 171 17.21 -11.91 22.11
N ALA A 172 17.17 -11.63 23.41
CA ALA A 172 17.97 -12.37 24.39
C ALA A 172 17.56 -13.85 24.45
N LEU A 173 16.27 -14.16 24.38
CA LEU A 173 15.79 -15.54 24.38
C LEU A 173 16.19 -16.27 23.10
N PHE A 174 16.10 -15.61 21.94
CA PHE A 174 16.59 -16.14 20.68
C PHE A 174 18.09 -16.45 20.75
N GLN A 175 18.88 -15.61 21.40
CA GLN A 175 20.32 -15.83 21.61
C GLN A 175 20.63 -16.84 22.73
N ASP A 176 19.62 -17.55 23.25
CA ASP A 176 19.72 -18.51 24.34
C ASP A 176 20.41 -17.92 25.59
N ARG A 177 20.12 -16.66 25.91
CA ARG A 177 20.58 -16.04 27.15
C ARG A 177 19.84 -16.64 28.34
N PRO A 178 20.50 -16.74 29.52
CA PRO A 178 19.88 -17.29 30.72
C PRO A 178 18.90 -16.29 31.35
N ILE A 179 17.70 -16.20 30.80
CA ILE A 179 16.63 -15.31 31.31
C ILE A 179 15.91 -16.02 32.46
N PRO A 180 15.79 -15.41 33.65
CA PRO A 180 15.05 -15.99 34.76
C PRO A 180 13.59 -16.26 34.42
N GLU A 181 13.08 -17.39 34.88
CA GLU A 181 11.70 -17.81 34.67
C GLU A 181 10.67 -16.82 35.21
N SER A 182 11.00 -16.14 36.32
CA SER A 182 10.19 -15.06 36.89
C SER A 182 10.00 -13.88 35.95
N LEU A 183 10.95 -13.60 35.07
CA LEU A 183 10.85 -12.54 34.07
C LEU A 183 10.04 -13.02 32.86
N LEU A 184 10.24 -14.27 32.43
CA LEU A 184 9.46 -14.87 31.34
C LEU A 184 7.98 -15.05 31.73
N ALA A 185 7.67 -15.25 33.01
CA ALA A 185 6.31 -15.36 33.52
C ALA A 185 5.45 -14.12 33.19
N ASP A 186 6.02 -12.91 33.21
CA ASP A 186 5.34 -11.65 32.83
C ASP A 186 4.83 -11.65 31.37
N TYR A 187 5.37 -12.56 30.55
CA TYR A 187 5.05 -12.71 29.13
C TYR A 187 4.12 -13.89 28.85
N ARG A 188 4.13 -14.93 29.70
CA ARG A 188 3.22 -16.08 29.53
C ARG A 188 1.79 -15.67 29.85
N GLY A 189 0.90 -15.77 28.85
CA GLY A 189 -0.54 -15.53 29.04
C GLY A 189 -1.08 -14.18 28.56
N ASN A 190 -0.27 -13.30 27.96
CA ASN A 190 -0.78 -12.07 27.35
C ASN A 190 -0.29 -11.89 25.90
N ALA A 191 -1.09 -12.43 24.98
CA ALA A 191 -0.84 -12.36 23.54
C ALA A 191 -0.71 -10.94 22.98
N LYS A 192 -1.14 -9.90 23.73
CA LYS A 192 -0.98 -8.49 23.29
C LYS A 192 0.49 -8.07 23.20
N HIS A 193 1.40 -8.70 23.94
CA HIS A 193 2.84 -8.39 23.88
C HIS A 193 3.51 -8.87 22.61
N PHE A 194 2.90 -9.83 21.91
CA PHE A 194 3.52 -10.55 20.78
C PHE A 194 2.94 -10.14 19.42
N LYS A 195 2.31 -8.96 19.37
CA LYS A 195 1.77 -8.41 18.12
C LYS A 195 2.90 -7.97 17.18
N TYR A 196 2.56 -7.86 15.91
CA TYR A 196 3.42 -7.35 14.84
C TYR A 196 4.68 -8.21 14.62
N ASP A 197 5.85 -7.68 15.00
CA ASP A 197 7.19 -8.18 14.72
C ASP A 197 7.63 -9.33 15.64
N LEU A 198 6.90 -9.60 16.73
CA LEU A 198 7.24 -10.61 17.74
C LEU A 198 6.35 -11.86 17.73
N GLN A 199 5.60 -12.10 16.65
CA GLN A 199 4.71 -13.25 16.57
C GLN A 199 5.42 -14.62 16.65
N TRP A 200 6.74 -14.64 16.49
CA TRP A 200 7.59 -15.84 16.65
C TRP A 200 8.02 -16.09 18.10
N PHE A 201 7.99 -15.06 18.96
CA PHE A 201 8.53 -15.15 20.31
C PHE A 201 7.81 -16.20 21.20
N PRO A 202 6.47 -16.35 21.14
CA PRO A 202 5.77 -17.41 21.88
C PRO A 202 6.31 -18.81 21.57
N VAL A 203 6.63 -19.08 20.31
CA VAL A 203 7.19 -20.39 19.92
C VAL A 203 8.54 -20.63 20.59
N LEU A 204 9.40 -19.61 20.71
CA LEU A 204 10.67 -19.76 21.41
C LEU A 204 10.53 -19.87 22.94
N LEU A 205 9.46 -19.35 23.52
CA LEU A 205 9.17 -19.57 24.95
C LEU A 205 8.91 -21.06 25.21
N ASP A 206 8.15 -21.70 24.34
CA ASP A 206 7.68 -23.07 24.53
C ASP A 206 8.63 -24.12 23.94
N ILE A 207 9.42 -23.77 22.93
CA ILE A 207 10.28 -24.70 22.17
C ILE A 207 11.77 -24.27 22.28
N PRO A 208 12.49 -24.66 23.35
CA PRO A 208 13.87 -24.24 23.59
C PRO A 208 14.86 -24.65 22.50
N VAL A 209 14.64 -25.78 21.82
CA VAL A 209 15.55 -26.30 20.77
C VAL A 209 15.69 -25.34 19.59
N LEU A 210 14.75 -24.41 19.39
CA LEU A 210 14.85 -23.39 18.34
C LEU A 210 15.76 -22.21 18.73
N ARG A 211 16.08 -22.04 20.02
CA ARG A 211 16.91 -20.92 20.50
C ARG A 211 18.35 -21.11 20.02
N ASN A 212 18.91 -20.05 19.46
CA ASN A 212 20.29 -19.94 18.96
C ASN A 212 20.74 -21.07 18.00
N SER A 213 19.80 -21.83 17.45
CA SER A 213 20.10 -23.01 16.61
C SER A 213 20.09 -22.70 15.12
N LEU A 214 19.47 -21.59 14.72
CA LEU A 214 19.34 -21.14 13.33
C LEU A 214 19.63 -19.64 13.24
N PRO A 215 20.04 -19.12 12.08
CA PRO A 215 20.08 -17.68 11.86
C PRO A 215 18.71 -17.02 12.07
N TYR A 216 18.72 -15.77 12.52
CA TYR A 216 17.50 -15.04 12.92
C TYR A 216 16.43 -15.01 11.82
N ASN A 217 16.80 -14.65 10.60
CA ASN A 217 15.86 -14.58 9.47
C ASN A 217 15.29 -15.96 9.10
N ALA A 218 16.09 -17.01 9.22
CA ALA A 218 15.67 -18.38 8.94
C ALA A 218 14.66 -18.88 9.99
N MET A 219 14.95 -18.67 11.27
CA MET A 219 14.03 -19.00 12.38
C MET A 219 12.72 -18.23 12.24
N GLN A 220 12.79 -16.91 12.04
CA GLN A 220 11.59 -16.06 11.94
C GLN A 220 10.71 -16.48 10.75
N SER A 221 11.33 -16.79 9.60
CA SER A 221 10.61 -17.26 8.41
C SER A 221 9.99 -18.64 8.64
N ALA A 222 10.70 -19.57 9.27
CA ALA A 222 10.17 -20.90 9.58
C ALA A 222 8.93 -20.82 10.46
N VAL A 223 8.98 -20.04 11.54
CA VAL A 223 7.82 -19.85 12.43
C VAL A 223 6.66 -19.19 11.69
N ALA A 224 6.94 -18.20 10.82
CA ALA A 224 5.91 -17.57 10.01
C ALA A 224 5.25 -18.55 9.03
N ILE A 225 6.03 -19.43 8.39
CA ILE A 225 5.54 -20.46 7.46
C ILE A 225 4.56 -21.41 8.18
N PHE A 226 4.97 -22.03 9.29
CA PHE A 226 4.11 -22.97 10.01
C PHE A 226 2.85 -22.32 10.60
N ARG A 227 2.94 -21.05 10.99
CA ARG A 227 1.75 -20.28 11.35
C ARG A 227 0.79 -20.12 10.17
N HIS A 228 1.28 -19.86 8.96
CA HIS A 228 0.44 -19.79 7.76
C HIS A 228 -0.16 -21.15 7.38
N GLU A 229 0.53 -22.26 7.67
CA GLU A 229 0.00 -23.62 7.54
C GLU A 229 -1.03 -23.99 8.64
N ASN A 230 -1.25 -23.11 9.63
CA ASN A 230 -2.02 -23.40 10.84
C ASN A 230 -1.53 -24.67 11.59
N GLN A 231 -0.23 -24.96 11.49
CA GLN A 231 0.39 -26.10 12.15
C GLN A 231 1.22 -25.60 13.35
N PRO A 232 0.88 -25.99 14.60
CA PRO A 232 1.69 -25.64 15.75
C PRO A 232 3.05 -26.33 15.68
N ILE A 233 4.09 -25.64 16.16
CA ILE A 233 5.44 -26.20 16.27
C ILE A 233 5.58 -26.81 17.66
N ASP A 234 5.67 -28.14 17.73
CA ASP A 234 6.06 -28.88 18.93
C ASP A 234 7.58 -29.15 18.93
N ALA A 235 8.06 -29.86 19.95
CA ALA A 235 9.49 -30.13 20.12
C ALA A 235 10.07 -30.99 18.97
N GLU A 236 9.34 -32.03 18.55
CA GLU A 236 9.78 -32.94 17.48
C GLU A 236 9.85 -32.20 16.13
N LEU A 237 8.83 -31.42 15.80
CA LEU A 237 8.84 -30.58 14.61
C LEU A 237 9.93 -29.52 14.70
N GLY A 238 10.16 -28.93 15.88
CA GLY A 238 11.25 -27.99 16.14
C GLY A 238 12.63 -28.56 15.81
N GLU A 239 12.93 -29.78 16.25
CA GLU A 239 14.19 -30.48 15.92
C GLU A 239 14.33 -30.72 14.41
N ARG A 240 13.25 -31.17 13.75
CA ARG A 240 13.23 -31.39 12.30
C ARG A 240 13.45 -30.09 11.51
N ILE A 241 12.87 -28.97 11.97
CA ILE A 241 13.09 -27.63 11.39
C ILE A 241 14.57 -27.24 11.51
N VAL A 242 15.17 -27.43 12.70
CA VAL A 242 16.59 -27.13 12.91
C VAL A 242 17.46 -27.93 11.97
N GLU A 243 17.23 -29.24 11.84
CA GLU A 243 18.02 -30.07 10.93
C GLU A 243 17.84 -29.65 9.46
N ALA A 244 16.61 -29.39 9.02
CA ALA A 244 16.33 -28.96 7.65
C ALA A 244 16.97 -27.61 7.29
N LEU A 245 17.13 -26.72 8.27
CA LEU A 245 17.64 -25.36 8.08
C LEU A 245 19.07 -25.15 8.59
N ARG A 246 19.75 -26.21 9.06
CA ARG A 246 21.10 -26.14 9.66
C ARG A 246 22.14 -25.45 8.78
N THR A 247 22.00 -25.57 7.46
CA THR A 247 22.91 -24.99 6.46
C THR A 247 22.35 -23.70 5.83
N ALA A 248 21.33 -23.08 6.44
CA ALA A 248 20.72 -21.86 5.92
C ALA A 248 21.66 -20.66 6.13
N PRO A 249 21.96 -19.88 5.08
CA PRO A 249 22.64 -18.60 5.23
C PRO A 249 21.87 -17.63 6.13
N ALA A 250 22.59 -16.69 6.76
CA ALA A 250 21.96 -15.69 7.63
C ALA A 250 21.05 -14.71 6.89
N ASP A 251 21.32 -14.47 5.61
CA ASP A 251 20.54 -13.66 4.68
C ASP A 251 19.44 -14.45 3.95
N SER A 252 19.16 -15.70 4.37
CA SER A 252 18.06 -16.50 3.80
C SER A 252 16.74 -15.74 3.85
N THR A 253 16.09 -15.65 2.70
CA THR A 253 14.77 -15.04 2.58
C THR A 253 13.67 -16.03 3.00
N TYR A 254 12.45 -15.53 3.15
CA TYR A 254 11.27 -16.37 3.36
C TYR A 254 11.16 -17.49 2.30
N VAL A 255 11.46 -17.17 1.04
CA VAL A 255 11.36 -18.13 -0.08
C VAL A 255 12.42 -19.23 0.03
N ASP A 256 13.65 -18.88 0.41
CA ASP A 256 14.73 -19.86 0.59
C ASP A 256 14.42 -20.85 1.72
N VAL A 257 13.83 -20.35 2.80
CA VAL A 257 13.42 -21.16 3.96
C VAL A 257 12.25 -22.08 3.59
N ASP A 258 11.23 -21.55 2.91
CA ASP A 258 10.08 -22.35 2.43
C ASP A 258 10.53 -23.48 1.48
N ASP A 259 11.49 -23.20 0.60
CA ASP A 259 12.05 -24.20 -0.33
C ASP A 259 12.81 -25.31 0.40
N ARG A 260 13.60 -24.98 1.42
CA ARG A 260 14.33 -25.96 2.23
C ARG A 260 13.38 -26.83 3.05
N LEU A 261 12.38 -26.23 3.68
CA LEU A 261 11.35 -26.96 4.43
C LEU A 261 10.54 -27.88 3.50
N PHE A 262 10.23 -27.42 2.29
CA PHE A 262 9.55 -28.23 1.28
C PHE A 262 10.41 -29.39 0.80
N ALA A 263 11.69 -29.15 0.51
CA ALA A 263 12.64 -30.20 0.11
C ALA A 263 12.86 -31.25 1.22
N ALA A 264 12.77 -30.84 2.49
CA ALA A 264 12.81 -31.73 3.65
C ALA A 264 11.47 -32.45 3.94
N GLY A 265 10.42 -32.18 3.16
CA GLY A 265 9.09 -32.78 3.35
C GLY A 265 8.37 -32.31 4.62
N LEU A 266 8.75 -31.16 5.18
CA LEU A 266 8.14 -30.59 6.38
C LEU A 266 6.91 -29.74 6.07
N VAL A 267 6.85 -29.20 4.85
CA VAL A 267 5.66 -28.53 4.32
C VAL A 267 5.27 -29.18 3.01
N ALA A 268 3.97 -29.22 2.71
CA ALA A 268 3.45 -29.83 1.49
C ALA A 268 3.14 -28.78 0.40
N LYS A 269 2.99 -29.26 -0.84
CA LYS A 269 2.40 -28.46 -1.91
C LYS A 269 0.95 -28.16 -1.52
N PRO A 270 0.51 -26.89 -1.53
CA PRO A 270 -0.88 -26.59 -1.21
C PRO A 270 -1.83 -27.21 -2.24
N ASP A 271 -3.06 -27.50 -1.81
CA ASP A 271 -4.09 -28.05 -2.66
C ASP A 271 -4.57 -27.04 -3.72
N LEU A 272 -5.10 -27.59 -4.82
CA LEU A 272 -5.75 -26.77 -5.83
C LEU A 272 -7.00 -26.08 -5.26
N PRO A 273 -7.22 -24.78 -5.53
CA PRO A 273 -8.45 -24.10 -5.14
C PRO A 273 -9.68 -24.83 -5.67
N GLU A 274 -10.78 -24.83 -4.91
CA GLU A 274 -12.03 -25.54 -5.22
C GLU A 274 -12.53 -25.32 -6.66
N ARG A 275 -12.37 -24.09 -7.18
CA ARG A 275 -12.76 -23.74 -8.56
C ARG A 275 -12.12 -24.63 -9.63
N TYR A 276 -10.97 -25.24 -9.35
CA TYR A 276 -10.25 -26.14 -10.27
C TYR A 276 -10.68 -27.60 -10.14
N GLN A 277 -11.39 -27.95 -9.07
CA GLN A 277 -11.90 -29.30 -8.81
C GLN A 277 -13.17 -29.59 -9.62
N GLN A 278 -13.91 -28.55 -10.02
CA GLN A 278 -15.12 -28.67 -10.83
C GLN A 278 -14.78 -28.63 -12.33
N SER A 279 -15.47 -29.42 -13.15
CA SER A 279 -15.40 -29.29 -14.61
C SER A 279 -16.12 -28.01 -15.06
N VAL A 280 -15.55 -27.30 -16.03
CA VAL A 280 -16.18 -26.11 -16.64
C VAL A 280 -16.66 -26.49 -18.04
N ASP A 281 -17.91 -26.14 -18.35
CA ASP A 281 -18.40 -26.21 -19.73
C ASP A 281 -17.69 -25.14 -20.57
N VAL A 282 -16.89 -25.59 -21.52
CA VAL A 282 -16.14 -24.72 -22.44
C VAL A 282 -16.89 -24.49 -23.75
N GLY A 283 -18.06 -25.10 -23.92
CA GLY A 283 -18.83 -25.14 -25.17
C GLY A 283 -18.29 -26.18 -26.15
N THR A 284 -18.88 -26.20 -27.35
CA THR A 284 -18.48 -27.09 -28.46
C THR A 284 -17.92 -26.30 -29.63
N ALA A 285 -16.96 -26.90 -30.35
CA ALA A 285 -16.48 -26.36 -31.60
C ALA A 285 -17.60 -26.37 -32.66
N ARG A 286 -17.78 -25.25 -33.37
CA ARG A 286 -18.68 -25.19 -34.52
C ARG A 286 -17.99 -25.50 -35.85
N SER A 287 -16.66 -25.40 -35.90
CA SER A 287 -15.87 -25.78 -37.08
C SER A 287 -14.39 -26.05 -36.73
N PRO A 288 -13.62 -26.67 -37.65
CA PRO A 288 -12.20 -26.96 -37.43
C PRO A 288 -11.35 -25.71 -37.16
N VAL A 289 -11.74 -24.56 -37.73
CA VAL A 289 -11.09 -23.27 -37.46
C VAL A 289 -11.27 -22.86 -36.01
N ALA A 290 -12.48 -23.01 -35.46
CA ALA A 290 -12.77 -22.70 -34.07
C ALA A 290 -12.02 -23.64 -33.12
N GLU A 291 -11.98 -24.93 -33.44
CA GLU A 291 -11.22 -25.93 -32.69
C GLU A 291 -9.75 -25.59 -32.61
N ARG A 292 -9.10 -25.40 -33.77
CA ARG A 292 -7.68 -25.11 -33.82
C ARG A 292 -7.34 -23.76 -33.20
N LEU A 293 -8.17 -22.74 -33.39
CA LEU A 293 -7.94 -21.41 -32.79
C LEU A 293 -8.00 -21.46 -31.26
N ARG A 294 -8.93 -22.23 -30.69
CA ARG A 294 -9.00 -22.42 -29.24
C ARG A 294 -7.71 -23.03 -28.68
N GLU A 295 -7.19 -24.06 -29.33
CA GLU A 295 -5.92 -24.69 -28.93
C GLU A 295 -4.77 -23.68 -28.92
N LEU A 296 -4.63 -22.91 -30.02
CA LEU A 296 -3.57 -21.90 -30.14
C LEU A 296 -3.69 -20.80 -29.09
N ILE A 297 -4.91 -20.38 -28.73
CA ILE A 297 -5.15 -19.42 -27.64
C ILE A 297 -4.75 -20.04 -26.30
N GLY A 298 -5.21 -21.26 -26.02
CA GLY A 298 -4.87 -21.97 -24.78
C GLY A 298 -3.37 -22.16 -24.61
N ASP A 299 -2.66 -22.57 -25.68
CA ASP A 299 -1.21 -22.75 -25.69
C ASP A 299 -0.48 -21.43 -25.44
N ALA A 300 -0.93 -20.34 -26.08
CA ALA A 300 -0.32 -19.03 -25.89
C ALA A 300 -0.52 -18.47 -24.47
N VAL A 301 -1.71 -18.67 -23.90
CA VAL A 301 -1.99 -18.29 -22.50
C VAL A 301 -1.14 -19.11 -21.54
N LEU A 302 -1.06 -20.44 -21.75
CA LEU A 302 -0.21 -21.30 -20.94
C LEU A 302 1.25 -20.86 -21.00
N LYS A 303 1.79 -20.68 -22.20
CA LYS A 303 3.18 -20.27 -22.39
C LYS A 303 3.48 -18.95 -21.68
N LYS A 304 2.64 -17.93 -21.86
CA LYS A 304 2.81 -16.64 -21.19
C LYS A 304 2.80 -16.76 -19.66
N SER A 305 1.92 -17.60 -19.12
CA SER A 305 1.86 -17.86 -17.69
C SER A 305 3.13 -18.57 -17.20
N LEU A 306 3.59 -19.62 -17.89
CA LEU A 306 4.81 -20.35 -17.53
C LEU A 306 6.05 -19.44 -17.60
N ASP A 307 6.19 -18.65 -18.67
CA ASP A 307 7.32 -17.71 -18.83
C ASP A 307 7.38 -16.70 -17.66
N ARG A 308 6.21 -16.21 -17.21
CA ARG A 308 6.11 -15.34 -16.03
C ARG A 308 6.50 -16.07 -14.75
N LEU A 309 5.98 -17.28 -14.53
CA LEU A 309 6.27 -18.07 -13.32
C LEU A 309 7.75 -18.43 -13.23
N ASP A 310 8.37 -18.79 -14.35
CA ASP A 310 9.81 -19.07 -14.42
C ASP A 310 10.63 -17.83 -14.07
N ALA A 311 10.24 -16.66 -14.58
CA ALA A 311 10.89 -15.40 -14.23
C ALA A 311 10.75 -15.06 -12.74
N GLU A 312 9.56 -15.22 -12.16
CA GLU A 312 9.32 -15.00 -10.72
C GLU A 312 10.11 -15.99 -9.84
N ARG A 313 10.21 -17.26 -10.26
CA ARG A 313 11.00 -18.28 -9.55
C ARG A 313 12.49 -17.97 -9.58
N ARG A 314 13.03 -17.57 -10.75
CA ARG A 314 14.44 -17.16 -10.90
C ARG A 314 14.78 -15.91 -10.10
N GLN A 315 13.82 -15.00 -9.90
CA GLN A 315 13.97 -13.80 -9.08
C GLN A 315 13.78 -14.06 -7.58
N GLY A 316 13.52 -15.31 -7.15
CA GLY A 316 13.30 -15.63 -5.74
C GLY A 316 12.01 -15.05 -5.16
N ARG A 317 11.01 -14.71 -5.99
CA ARG A 317 9.74 -14.11 -5.52
C ARG A 317 8.70 -15.12 -5.07
N ILE A 318 8.79 -16.35 -5.59
CA ILE A 318 7.88 -17.46 -5.27
C ILE A 318 8.69 -18.70 -4.91
N SER A 319 8.20 -19.44 -3.91
CA SER A 319 8.77 -20.73 -3.52
C SER A 319 8.40 -21.84 -4.49
N GLN A 320 9.15 -22.94 -4.44
CA GLN A 320 9.02 -24.12 -5.28
C GLN A 320 7.64 -24.76 -5.18
N ARG A 321 7.08 -24.86 -3.97
CA ARG A 321 5.74 -25.42 -3.79
C ARG A 321 4.64 -24.51 -4.34
N ARG A 322 4.80 -23.19 -4.24
CA ARG A 322 3.89 -22.21 -4.85
C ARG A 322 4.01 -22.20 -6.37
N TYR A 323 5.23 -22.25 -6.90
CA TYR A 323 5.49 -22.40 -8.32
C TYR A 323 4.81 -23.66 -8.88
N SER A 324 4.99 -24.80 -8.20
CA SER A 324 4.40 -26.09 -8.61
C SER A 324 2.87 -26.02 -8.68
N LEU A 325 2.22 -25.43 -7.68
CA LEU A 325 0.78 -25.18 -7.67
C LEU A 325 0.34 -24.29 -8.84
N GLN A 326 1.03 -23.17 -9.06
CA GLN A 326 0.64 -22.21 -10.11
C GLN A 326 0.87 -22.77 -11.53
N VAL A 327 1.88 -23.61 -11.73
CA VAL A 327 2.07 -24.35 -12.98
C VAL A 327 0.91 -25.30 -13.24
N GLU A 328 0.43 -26.00 -12.21
CA GLU A 328 -0.73 -26.89 -12.32
C GLU A 328 -2.01 -26.11 -12.65
N MET A 329 -2.25 -24.99 -11.97
CA MET A 329 -3.35 -24.08 -12.27
C MET A 329 -3.29 -23.57 -13.72
N ALA A 330 -2.11 -23.16 -14.20
CA ALA A 330 -1.94 -22.67 -15.57
C ALA A 330 -2.25 -23.77 -16.61
N LYS A 331 -1.84 -25.03 -16.34
CA LYS A 331 -2.18 -26.18 -17.20
C LYS A 331 -3.69 -26.44 -17.24
N LEU A 332 -4.38 -26.29 -16.10
CA LEU A 332 -5.84 -26.42 -16.05
C LEU A 332 -6.54 -25.24 -16.74
N ASP A 333 -6.03 -24.02 -16.61
CA ASP A 333 -6.57 -22.82 -17.27
C ASP A 333 -6.50 -22.93 -18.79
N ARG A 334 -5.44 -23.53 -19.34
CA ARG A 334 -5.38 -23.88 -20.77
C ARG A 334 -6.61 -24.67 -21.20
N GLY A 335 -6.97 -25.71 -20.44
CA GLY A 335 -8.13 -26.55 -20.69
C GLY A 335 -9.48 -25.85 -20.50
N ARG A 336 -9.51 -24.76 -19.73
CA ARG A 336 -10.71 -23.93 -19.46
C ARG A 336 -10.95 -22.81 -20.48
N THR A 337 -10.08 -22.65 -21.49
CA THR A 337 -10.32 -21.71 -22.59
C THR A 337 -11.66 -22.04 -23.27
N THR A 338 -12.55 -21.06 -23.45
CA THR A 338 -13.89 -21.31 -24.02
C THR A 338 -13.89 -21.28 -25.56
N PHE A 339 -14.89 -21.91 -26.17
CA PHE A 339 -15.12 -21.90 -27.62
C PHE A 339 -15.86 -20.64 -28.12
N GLU A 340 -16.35 -19.76 -27.24
CA GLU A 340 -17.18 -18.62 -27.64
C GLU A 340 -16.52 -17.72 -28.70
N ARG A 341 -15.34 -17.16 -28.38
CA ARG A 341 -14.60 -16.31 -29.32
C ARG A 341 -14.09 -17.07 -30.55
N PRO A 342 -13.51 -18.28 -30.42
CA PRO A 342 -13.14 -19.08 -31.59
C PRO A 342 -14.31 -19.35 -32.54
N ASN A 343 -15.50 -19.67 -32.02
CA ASN A 343 -16.70 -19.89 -32.82
C ASN A 343 -17.18 -18.61 -33.52
N GLN A 344 -17.17 -17.46 -32.83
CA GLN A 344 -17.49 -16.17 -33.43
C GLN A 344 -16.53 -15.82 -34.57
N PHE A 345 -15.22 -16.01 -34.36
CA PHE A 345 -14.23 -15.77 -35.39
C PHE A 345 -14.37 -16.73 -36.58
N ALA A 346 -14.59 -18.02 -36.32
CA ALA A 346 -14.80 -18.99 -37.38
C ALA A 346 -16.03 -18.66 -38.24
N ALA A 347 -17.14 -18.24 -37.64
CA ALA A 347 -18.32 -17.78 -38.37
C ALA A 347 -18.02 -16.57 -39.28
N VAL A 348 -17.20 -15.62 -38.80
CA VAL A 348 -16.74 -14.47 -39.61
C VAL A 348 -15.87 -14.91 -40.79
N VAL A 349 -14.99 -15.90 -40.58
CA VAL A 349 -14.13 -16.47 -41.63
C VAL A 349 -14.97 -17.20 -42.68
N GLU A 350 -15.93 -18.02 -42.25
CA GLU A 350 -16.85 -18.78 -43.13
C GLU A 350 -17.75 -17.85 -43.94
N ALA A 351 -18.27 -16.78 -43.32
CA ALA A 351 -19.08 -15.77 -43.99
C ALA A 351 -18.27 -14.84 -44.91
N ARG A 352 -16.94 -14.90 -44.87
CA ARG A 352 -16.02 -13.99 -45.59
C ARG A 352 -16.34 -12.51 -45.35
N ASP A 353 -16.73 -12.17 -44.13
CA ASP A 353 -17.02 -10.78 -43.74
C ASP A 353 -15.72 -9.98 -43.65
N VAL A 354 -15.40 -9.27 -44.73
CA VAL A 354 -14.17 -8.46 -44.85
C VAL A 354 -14.08 -7.40 -43.75
N GLY A 355 -15.20 -6.78 -43.35
CA GLY A 355 -15.21 -5.72 -42.35
C GLY A 355 -14.87 -6.25 -40.96
N ALA A 356 -15.45 -7.39 -40.59
CA ALA A 356 -15.15 -8.06 -39.33
C ALA A 356 -13.72 -8.65 -39.32
N LEU A 357 -13.27 -9.24 -40.44
CA LEU A 357 -11.91 -9.78 -40.56
C LEU A 357 -10.85 -8.69 -40.45
N LEU A 358 -11.03 -7.52 -41.05
CA LEU A 358 -10.10 -6.40 -40.95
C LEU A 358 -9.92 -5.93 -39.50
N LYS A 359 -11.00 -5.88 -38.70
CA LYS A 359 -10.93 -5.49 -37.27
C LYS A 359 -10.00 -6.41 -36.46
N VAL A 360 -10.00 -7.70 -36.77
CA VAL A 360 -9.20 -8.70 -36.05
C VAL A 360 -7.80 -8.85 -36.65
N LEU A 361 -7.68 -8.85 -37.98
CA LEU A 361 -6.48 -9.30 -38.69
C LEU A 361 -5.58 -8.17 -39.20
N ASP A 362 -6.10 -6.96 -39.42
CA ASP A 362 -5.28 -5.79 -39.81
C ASP A 362 -4.64 -5.12 -38.59
N GLN A 363 -3.99 -5.93 -37.77
CA GLN A 363 -3.20 -5.48 -36.62
C GLN A 363 -1.73 -5.81 -36.86
N PRO A 364 -0.78 -5.05 -36.28
CA PRO A 364 0.65 -5.37 -36.38
C PRO A 364 0.99 -6.74 -35.74
N ALA A 365 2.24 -7.18 -35.91
CA ALA A 365 2.74 -8.38 -35.22
C ALA A 365 2.64 -8.23 -33.70
N GLY A 366 2.35 -9.31 -32.98
CA GLY A 366 2.10 -9.29 -31.53
C GLY A 366 0.62 -9.11 -31.16
N SER A 367 -0.25 -8.82 -32.14
CA SER A 367 -1.69 -8.68 -31.94
C SER A 367 -2.46 -9.70 -32.78
N ASN A 368 -3.41 -10.41 -32.15
CA ASN A 368 -4.24 -11.46 -32.75
C ASN A 368 -3.43 -12.50 -33.54
N ASP A 369 -2.24 -12.83 -33.03
CA ASP A 369 -1.32 -13.72 -33.72
C ASP A 369 -1.90 -15.13 -33.88
N GLN A 370 -2.68 -15.62 -32.92
CA GLN A 370 -3.34 -16.93 -32.99
C GLN A 370 -4.36 -16.97 -34.13
N SER A 371 -5.18 -15.93 -34.29
CA SER A 371 -6.13 -15.79 -35.40
C SER A 371 -5.43 -15.75 -36.77
N LYS A 372 -4.28 -15.07 -36.87
CA LYS A 372 -3.48 -15.07 -38.11
C LYS A 372 -2.85 -16.44 -38.39
N GLN A 373 -2.45 -17.17 -37.35
CA GLN A 373 -1.85 -18.49 -37.51
C GLN A 373 -2.87 -19.55 -37.90
N VAL A 374 -4.07 -19.56 -37.31
CA VAL A 374 -5.09 -20.52 -37.73
C VAL A 374 -5.46 -20.34 -39.20
N LEU A 375 -5.51 -19.10 -39.72
CA LEU A 375 -5.77 -18.86 -41.14
C LEU A 375 -4.61 -19.30 -42.04
N ARG A 376 -3.37 -19.18 -41.58
CA ARG A 376 -2.22 -19.74 -42.27
C ARG A 376 -2.30 -21.27 -42.33
N GLU A 377 -2.62 -21.91 -41.22
CA GLU A 377 -2.69 -23.38 -41.10
C GLU A 377 -3.86 -23.98 -41.91
N GLN A 378 -5.04 -23.35 -41.86
CA GLN A 378 -6.27 -23.89 -42.46
C GLN A 378 -6.50 -23.43 -43.91
N PHE A 379 -6.00 -22.26 -44.30
CA PHE A 379 -6.25 -21.66 -45.62
C PHE A 379 -4.99 -21.19 -46.35
N GLY A 380 -3.79 -21.41 -45.80
CA GLY A 380 -2.53 -20.95 -46.40
C GLY A 380 -2.32 -19.42 -46.33
N LEU A 381 -3.17 -18.69 -45.62
CA LEU A 381 -3.17 -17.22 -45.60
C LEU A 381 -2.09 -16.64 -44.68
N SER A 382 -0.98 -16.15 -45.27
CA SER A 382 0.13 -15.60 -44.51
C SER A 382 0.00 -14.09 -44.25
N LEU A 383 -0.41 -13.71 -43.03
CA LEU A 383 -0.64 -12.31 -42.63
C LEU A 383 0.42 -11.72 -41.70
N ARG A 384 1.22 -12.55 -41.03
CA ARG A 384 2.28 -12.09 -40.10
C ARG A 384 3.45 -11.47 -40.88
N GLY A 385 4.05 -10.40 -40.34
CA GLY A 385 5.21 -9.73 -40.94
C GLY A 385 4.90 -8.82 -42.14
N LEU A 386 3.65 -8.80 -42.62
CA LEU A 386 3.21 -7.88 -43.67
C LEU A 386 2.90 -6.49 -43.11
N ASN A 387 3.15 -5.44 -43.91
CA ASN A 387 2.65 -4.09 -43.62
C ASN A 387 1.12 -4.02 -43.81
N SER A 388 0.48 -2.95 -43.30
CA SER A 388 -0.99 -2.85 -43.32
C SER A 388 -1.59 -2.95 -44.73
N ALA A 389 -1.06 -2.20 -45.70
CA ALA A 389 -1.56 -2.23 -47.09
C ALA A 389 -1.53 -3.65 -47.69
N ARG A 390 -0.42 -4.38 -47.53
CA ARG A 390 -0.30 -5.76 -48.03
C ARG A 390 -1.21 -6.73 -47.27
N ARG A 391 -1.38 -6.57 -45.95
CA ARG A 391 -2.32 -7.40 -45.18
C ARG A 391 -3.75 -7.21 -45.66
N ARG A 392 -4.19 -5.96 -45.83
CA ARG A 392 -5.54 -5.66 -46.33
C ARG A 392 -5.78 -6.32 -47.68
N ARG A 393 -4.87 -6.12 -48.64
CA ARG A 393 -4.97 -6.75 -49.96
C ARG A 393 -5.12 -8.27 -49.89
N VAL A 394 -4.36 -8.94 -49.02
CA VAL A 394 -4.47 -10.39 -48.80
C VAL A 394 -5.82 -10.78 -48.16
N ILE A 395 -6.34 -9.98 -47.23
CA ILE A 395 -7.66 -10.21 -46.60
C ILE A 395 -8.80 -10.01 -47.61
N PHE A 396 -8.76 -8.95 -48.43
CA PHE A 396 -9.74 -8.70 -49.48
C PHE A 396 -9.75 -9.82 -50.53
N ALA A 397 -8.56 -10.24 -50.99
CA ALA A 397 -8.42 -11.35 -51.93
C ALA A 397 -8.98 -12.66 -51.35
N PHE A 398 -8.74 -12.94 -50.06
CA PHE A 398 -9.33 -14.09 -49.37
C PHE A 398 -10.86 -14.06 -49.35
N CYS A 399 -11.45 -12.86 -49.21
CA CYS A 399 -12.89 -12.68 -49.23
C CYS A 399 -13.50 -12.70 -50.65
N GLY A 400 -12.68 -12.75 -51.70
CA GLY A 400 -13.13 -12.77 -53.10
C GLY A 400 -13.29 -11.38 -53.73
N TYR A 401 -12.76 -10.33 -53.12
CA TYR A 401 -12.73 -8.98 -53.68
C TYR A 401 -11.47 -8.75 -54.51
N ASP A 402 -11.61 -8.02 -55.61
CA ASP A 402 -10.50 -7.54 -56.41
C ASP A 402 -9.98 -6.17 -55.92
N GLU A 403 -8.93 -5.65 -56.56
CA GLU A 403 -8.33 -4.37 -56.16
C GLU A 403 -9.29 -3.18 -56.33
N ALA A 404 -10.19 -3.23 -57.32
CA ALA A 404 -11.17 -2.18 -57.56
C ALA A 404 -12.24 -2.15 -56.46
N ALA A 405 -12.75 -3.31 -56.08
CA ALA A 405 -13.71 -3.45 -54.98
C ALA A 405 -13.09 -3.11 -53.61
N GLN A 406 -11.79 -3.40 -53.42
CA GLN A 406 -11.06 -2.93 -52.24
C GLN A 406 -11.03 -1.39 -52.18
N ALA A 407 -10.62 -0.73 -53.28
CA ALA A 407 -10.53 0.73 -53.32
C ALA A 407 -11.89 1.41 -53.09
N GLU A 408 -12.97 0.85 -53.67
CA GLU A 408 -14.34 1.35 -53.46
C GLU A 408 -14.79 1.18 -51.99
N TRP A 409 -14.50 0.02 -51.38
CA TRP A 409 -14.82 -0.23 -49.99
C TRP A 409 -14.06 0.71 -49.05
N GLU A 410 -12.76 0.89 -49.28
CA GLU A 410 -11.92 1.80 -48.48
C GLU A 410 -12.41 3.26 -48.62
N ALA A 411 -12.77 3.70 -49.83
CA ALA A 411 -13.35 5.02 -50.06
C ALA A 411 -14.69 5.22 -49.33
N LYS A 412 -15.58 4.21 -49.33
CA LYS A 412 -16.84 4.26 -48.58
C LYS A 412 -16.61 4.33 -47.07
N GLN A 413 -15.63 3.58 -46.55
CA GLN A 413 -15.30 3.62 -45.12
C GLN A 413 -14.64 4.92 -44.70
N ASP A 414 -13.77 5.49 -45.54
CA ASP A 414 -13.16 6.79 -45.29
C ASP A 414 -14.21 7.91 -45.33
N ALA A 415 -15.13 7.88 -46.30
CA ALA A 415 -16.26 8.80 -46.33
C ALA A 415 -17.14 8.68 -45.08
N ALA A 416 -17.50 7.45 -44.67
CA ALA A 416 -18.28 7.21 -43.46
C ALA A 416 -17.53 7.58 -42.16
N ARG A 417 -16.20 7.46 -42.14
CA ARG A 417 -15.36 7.89 -41.01
C ARG A 417 -15.29 9.41 -40.94
N VAL A 418 -15.09 10.09 -42.06
CA VAL A 418 -15.11 11.56 -42.14
C VAL A 418 -16.49 12.09 -41.73
N GLN A 419 -17.57 11.44 -42.16
CA GLN A 419 -18.92 11.79 -41.76
C GLN A 419 -19.14 11.60 -40.25
N ARG A 420 -18.75 10.47 -39.67
CA ARG A 420 -18.86 10.25 -38.22
C ARG A 420 -18.07 11.25 -37.40
N LEU A 421 -16.83 11.55 -37.81
CA LEU A 421 -16.01 12.56 -37.14
C LEU A 421 -16.63 13.97 -37.26
N ALA A 422 -17.26 14.27 -38.39
CA ALA A 422 -18.00 15.52 -38.57
C ALA A 422 -19.26 15.57 -37.69
N GLU A 423 -19.99 14.47 -37.55
CA GLU A 423 -21.16 14.36 -36.66
C GLU A 423 -20.78 14.48 -35.18
N GLU A 424 -19.71 13.81 -34.75
CA GLU A 424 -19.16 13.92 -33.40
C GLU A 424 -18.70 15.36 -33.12
N ALA A 425 -17.94 15.98 -34.04
CA ALA A 425 -17.52 17.37 -33.90
C ALA A 425 -18.70 18.35 -33.87
N ALA A 426 -19.76 18.09 -34.64
CA ALA A 426 -20.99 18.90 -34.62
C ALA A 426 -21.74 18.77 -33.29
N ASN A 427 -21.81 17.56 -32.73
CA ASN A 427 -22.42 17.31 -31.41
C ASN A 427 -21.63 17.99 -30.28
N ASP A 428 -20.30 17.87 -30.30
CA ASP A 428 -19.43 18.55 -29.34
C ASP A 428 -19.55 20.08 -29.43
N ALA A 429 -19.59 20.61 -30.65
CA ALA A 429 -19.78 22.04 -30.88
C ALA A 429 -21.15 22.53 -30.38
N LYS A 430 -22.22 21.74 -30.58
CA LYS A 430 -23.55 22.01 -30.04
C LYS A 430 -23.55 22.03 -28.51
N GLU A 431 -22.89 21.07 -27.86
CA GLU A 431 -22.80 21.01 -26.41
C GLU A 431 -22.03 22.22 -25.84
N GLN A 432 -20.89 22.57 -26.43
CA GLN A 432 -20.11 23.74 -26.04
C GLN A 432 -20.89 25.04 -26.22
N ALA A 433 -21.58 25.20 -27.35
CA ALA A 433 -22.44 26.35 -27.61
C ALA A 433 -23.62 26.42 -26.62
N GLY A 434 -24.18 25.28 -26.18
CA GLY A 434 -25.28 25.21 -25.22
C GLY A 434 -24.90 25.73 -23.82
N ARG A 435 -23.61 25.64 -23.47
CA ARG A 435 -23.05 26.16 -22.20
C ARG A 435 -22.74 27.66 -22.28
N ALA A 436 -22.57 28.22 -23.48
CA ALA A 436 -22.36 29.66 -23.65
C ALA A 436 -23.63 30.44 -23.29
N ARG A 437 -23.46 31.66 -22.76
CA ARG A 437 -24.55 32.55 -22.38
C ARG A 437 -24.44 33.87 -23.14
N TYR A 438 -25.51 34.27 -23.80
CA TYR A 438 -25.63 35.51 -24.57
C TYR A 438 -26.79 36.33 -24.03
N ARG A 439 -26.57 37.64 -23.88
CA ARG A 439 -27.62 38.57 -23.44
C ARG A 439 -28.25 39.24 -24.65
N ARG A 440 -29.56 39.10 -24.81
CA ARG A 440 -30.35 39.78 -25.84
C ARG A 440 -30.56 41.26 -25.49
N ARG A 441 -31.08 42.02 -26.47
CA ARG A 441 -31.39 43.46 -26.32
C ARG A 441 -32.50 43.74 -25.29
N ASP A 442 -33.35 42.75 -25.03
CA ASP A 442 -34.41 42.75 -24.01
C ASP A 442 -33.92 42.30 -22.61
N ASN A 443 -32.59 42.15 -22.43
CA ASN A 443 -31.93 41.63 -21.22
C ASN A 443 -32.18 40.16 -20.89
N VAL A 444 -32.84 39.38 -21.75
CA VAL A 444 -32.99 37.93 -21.55
C VAL A 444 -31.67 37.22 -21.88
N VAL A 445 -31.26 36.27 -21.02
CA VAL A 445 -30.07 35.45 -21.24
C VAL A 445 -30.48 34.16 -21.97
N ILE A 446 -29.91 33.96 -23.15
CA ILE A 446 -30.11 32.75 -23.98
C ILE A 446 -28.82 31.97 -24.09
N SER A 447 -28.93 30.69 -24.45
CA SER A 447 -27.78 29.84 -24.77
C SER A 447 -27.12 30.25 -26.10
N GLY A 448 -25.86 29.86 -26.30
CA GLY A 448 -25.19 30.03 -27.58
C GLY A 448 -25.84 29.25 -28.73
N VAL A 449 -26.49 28.13 -28.44
CA VAL A 449 -27.29 27.37 -29.42
C VAL A 449 -28.50 28.17 -29.87
N GLU A 450 -29.30 28.68 -28.93
CA GLU A 450 -30.47 29.51 -29.24
C GLU A 450 -30.08 30.79 -29.98
N HIS A 451 -28.94 31.38 -29.63
CA HIS A 451 -28.39 32.55 -30.32
C HIS A 451 -28.07 32.27 -31.79
N VAL A 452 -27.50 31.10 -32.09
CA VAL A 452 -27.15 30.70 -33.46
C VAL A 452 -28.40 30.27 -34.24
N ASP A 453 -29.25 29.41 -33.67
CA ASP A 453 -30.44 28.89 -34.35
C ASP A 453 -31.46 30.00 -34.65
N GLN A 454 -31.63 30.95 -33.73
CA GLN A 454 -32.47 32.12 -33.98
C GLN A 454 -31.88 33.02 -35.08
N ALA A 455 -30.57 33.25 -35.08
CA ALA A 455 -29.93 34.03 -36.13
C ALA A 455 -30.09 33.35 -37.51
N ILE A 456 -29.95 32.04 -37.60
CA ILE A 456 -30.20 31.32 -38.86
C ILE A 456 -31.68 31.45 -39.27
N ALA A 457 -32.62 31.32 -38.34
CA ALA A 457 -34.05 31.50 -38.61
C ALA A 457 -34.43 32.94 -39.03
N GLU A 458 -33.71 33.95 -38.54
CA GLU A 458 -33.86 35.37 -38.94
C GLU A 458 -33.24 35.69 -40.33
N GLY A 459 -32.65 34.68 -40.98
CA GLY A 459 -32.08 34.74 -42.33
C GLY A 459 -30.60 35.09 -42.38
N TYR A 460 -29.85 34.92 -41.28
CA TYR A 460 -28.40 35.07 -41.28
C TYR A 460 -27.75 33.74 -41.70
N SER A 461 -27.13 33.71 -42.88
CA SER A 461 -26.63 32.47 -43.51
C SER A 461 -25.18 32.53 -43.98
N GLU A 462 -24.47 33.66 -43.78
CA GLU A 462 -23.08 33.83 -44.22
C GLU A 462 -22.15 34.06 -43.03
N ILE A 463 -21.11 33.24 -42.86
CA ILE A 463 -20.10 33.50 -41.82
C ILE A 463 -19.00 34.39 -42.40
N ARG A 464 -18.95 35.65 -41.95
CA ARG A 464 -17.89 36.60 -42.31
C ARG A 464 -16.79 36.61 -41.25
N THR A 465 -15.56 36.65 -41.73
CA THR A 465 -14.36 36.72 -40.89
C THR A 465 -13.64 38.02 -41.15
N PHE A 466 -13.31 38.78 -40.10
CA PHE A 466 -12.53 40.01 -40.23
C PHE A 466 -11.56 40.17 -39.06
N ARG A 467 -10.50 40.95 -39.30
CA ARG A 467 -9.49 41.28 -38.29
C ARG A 467 -9.90 42.54 -37.52
N ARG A 468 -9.79 42.51 -36.19
CA ARG A 468 -9.89 43.70 -35.35
C ARG A 468 -8.67 43.72 -34.42
N GLY A 469 -7.65 44.49 -34.81
CA GLY A 469 -6.32 44.41 -34.19
C GLY A 469 -5.67 43.03 -34.40
N ALA A 470 -5.05 42.47 -33.37
CA ALA A 470 -4.44 41.14 -33.41
C ALA A 470 -5.46 39.97 -33.40
N ALA A 471 -6.73 40.23 -33.11
CA ALA A 471 -7.77 39.20 -32.95
C ALA A 471 -8.62 39.02 -34.20
N THR A 472 -8.94 37.76 -34.52
CA THR A 472 -9.91 37.38 -35.56
C THR A 472 -11.31 37.35 -34.97
N ARG A 473 -12.26 38.07 -35.58
CA ARG A 473 -13.68 38.03 -35.21
C ARG A 473 -14.49 37.33 -36.28
N TYR A 474 -15.47 36.57 -35.82
CA TYR A 474 -16.39 35.82 -36.65
C TYR A 474 -17.80 36.35 -36.42
N VAL A 475 -18.53 36.56 -37.50
CA VAL A 475 -19.89 37.09 -37.44
C VAL A 475 -20.77 36.31 -38.40
N LEU A 476 -21.93 35.87 -37.92
CA LEU A 476 -23.00 35.34 -38.73
C LEU A 476 -23.79 36.53 -39.30
N ALA A 477 -23.66 36.77 -40.61
CA ALA A 477 -24.18 37.93 -41.31
C ALA A 477 -25.36 37.55 -42.20
N LYS A 478 -26.23 38.53 -42.44
CA LYS A 478 -27.34 38.42 -43.38
C LYS A 478 -26.87 38.79 -44.79
N PRO A 479 -27.15 37.98 -45.83
CA PRO A 479 -26.76 38.30 -47.20
C PRO A 479 -27.29 39.69 -47.62
N GLY A 480 -26.43 40.52 -48.21
CA GLY A 480 -26.81 41.88 -48.64
C GLY A 480 -27.00 42.92 -47.53
N SER A 481 -26.78 42.58 -46.26
CA SER A 481 -26.86 43.50 -45.12
C SER A 481 -25.52 43.66 -44.40
N THR A 482 -25.37 44.78 -43.68
CA THR A 482 -24.26 45.04 -42.75
C THR A 482 -24.52 44.49 -41.34
N GLU A 483 -25.73 43.99 -41.09
CA GLU A 483 -26.10 43.39 -39.82
C GLU A 483 -25.45 42.01 -39.63
N GLY A 484 -24.97 41.75 -38.42
CA GLY A 484 -24.41 40.46 -38.07
C GLY A 484 -24.40 40.15 -36.58
N ARG A 485 -24.44 38.86 -36.26
CA ARG A 485 -24.40 38.31 -34.90
C ARG A 485 -23.01 37.74 -34.62
N THR A 486 -22.37 38.18 -33.55
CA THR A 486 -21.01 37.72 -33.21
C THR A 486 -21.00 36.23 -32.85
N LEU A 487 -20.05 35.51 -33.42
CA LEU A 487 -19.71 34.13 -33.09
C LEU A 487 -18.33 34.08 -32.43
N HIS A 488 -18.12 33.11 -31.55
CA HIS A 488 -16.83 32.92 -30.88
C HIS A 488 -16.31 31.49 -31.12
N ALA A 489 -15.04 31.40 -31.53
CA ALA A 489 -14.36 30.11 -31.68
C ALA A 489 -14.15 29.39 -30.34
N LYS A 490 -13.99 30.14 -29.23
CA LYS A 490 -13.68 29.59 -27.91
C LYS A 490 -14.86 28.96 -27.16
N ASN A 491 -16.09 29.25 -27.56
CA ASN A 491 -17.30 28.79 -26.84
C ASN A 491 -18.20 27.89 -27.71
N GLY A 492 -17.65 27.32 -28.78
CA GLY A 492 -18.36 26.40 -29.68
C GLY A 492 -19.34 27.06 -30.66
N THR A 493 -19.74 28.32 -30.50
CA THR A 493 -20.78 28.95 -31.34
C THR A 493 -20.38 29.12 -32.81
N LEU A 494 -19.09 29.36 -33.09
CA LEU A 494 -18.59 29.40 -34.48
C LEU A 494 -18.70 28.04 -35.17
N GLU A 495 -18.24 27.00 -34.48
CA GLU A 495 -18.19 25.65 -35.05
C GLU A 495 -19.58 25.04 -35.16
N TYR A 496 -20.46 25.35 -34.19
CA TYR A 496 -21.87 25.00 -34.26
C TYR A 496 -22.55 25.70 -35.47
N ALA A 497 -22.33 27.00 -35.66
CA ALA A 497 -22.86 27.71 -36.84
C ALA A 497 -22.35 27.12 -38.16
N ARG A 498 -21.07 26.74 -38.26
CA ARG A 498 -20.51 26.04 -39.42
C ARG A 498 -21.18 24.70 -39.68
N SER A 499 -21.37 23.89 -38.63
CA SER A 499 -22.04 22.58 -38.74
C SER A 499 -23.50 22.70 -39.22
N ARG A 500 -24.18 23.82 -38.94
CA ARG A 500 -25.55 24.09 -39.38
C ARG A 500 -25.64 24.66 -40.80
N LEU A 501 -24.56 25.26 -41.31
CA LEU A 501 -24.51 25.91 -42.62
C LEU A 501 -23.81 25.07 -43.70
N THR A 502 -23.05 24.05 -43.31
CA THR A 502 -22.45 23.08 -44.24
C THR A 502 -23.46 21.96 -44.51
N PRO A 503 -23.64 21.53 -45.76
CA PRO A 503 -24.55 22.08 -46.76
C PRO A 503 -26.05 21.80 -46.52
N LEU A 504 -26.85 22.86 -46.57
CA LEU A 504 -28.22 22.90 -47.15
C LEU A 504 -28.12 23.28 -48.65
N THR A 505 -27.05 22.84 -49.32
CA THR A 505 -26.88 22.95 -50.79
C THR A 505 -27.11 21.58 -51.39
N ALA A 506 -28.31 21.38 -51.92
CA ALA A 506 -28.60 20.37 -52.93
C ALA A 506 -27.97 20.80 -54.27
#